data_AF-A0A1D1YU10-F1
#
_entry.id   AF-A0A1D1YU10-F1
#
_cell.length_a   1.000
_cell.length_b   1.000
_cell.length_c   1.000
_cell.angle_alpha   90.00
_cell.angle_beta   90.00
_cell.angle_gamma   90.00
#
_symmetry.space_group_name_H-M   'P 1'
#
loop_
_entity.id
_entity.type
_entity.pdbx_description
1 polymer ?
#
loop_
_entity_poly.entity_id
_entity_poly.type
_entity_poly.pdbx_seq_one_letter_code
_entity_poly.pdbx_strand_id
1 'polypeptide(L)'
;MNPATSAEEQQRAGAAATVPFELCKVCNLNHNQGRKHRYFPNHVKALSRFLSRFQGKLSDLRFFLKNPSPLRPEHAARNRLWCVFCDADVSELGSAFVCSDAIYHLASSEHVKHLKHFLWKYGGGMDRVDSFSISEADLLKWEKKCEVLKVAAPILCDKDSGGPRSSKEMRCPLDLLGDLPELPMLILFVLVSFCHQWDCSTIRVSLMYKPLEAT
;
A
#
# COMPACT_ATOMS: atom_id res chain seq x y z
N MET A 1 -53.31 -60.90 16.41
CA MET A 1 -51.89 -60.97 15.99
C MET A 1 -51.64 -59.81 15.03
N ASN A 2 -50.82 -58.84 15.43
CA ASN A 2 -50.20 -57.83 14.54
C ASN A 2 -48.93 -58.46 13.89
N PRO A 3 -48.18 -57.85 12.94
CA PRO A 3 -48.16 -56.42 12.54
C PRO A 3 -47.81 -56.02 11.07
N ALA A 4 -47.94 -54.71 10.81
CA ALA A 4 -47.08 -53.78 10.04
C ALA A 4 -47.09 -53.74 8.49
N THR A 5 -47.36 -52.53 7.96
CA THR A 5 -46.51 -51.71 7.04
C THR A 5 -47.37 -50.50 6.61
N SER A 6 -47.44 -49.36 7.30
CA SER A 6 -46.43 -48.30 7.46
C SER A 6 -45.52 -48.08 6.24
N ALA A 7 -46.07 -47.59 5.14
CA ALA A 7 -45.28 -47.12 3.99
C ALA A 7 -45.87 -45.92 3.24
N GLU A 8 -46.83 -45.17 3.80
CA GLU A 8 -47.44 -44.01 3.14
C GLU A 8 -46.99 -42.64 3.67
N GLU A 9 -46.10 -42.55 4.66
CA GLU A 9 -45.83 -41.26 5.33
C GLU A 9 -44.36 -40.79 5.28
N GLN A 10 -43.62 -41.02 4.20
CA GLN A 10 -42.28 -40.43 4.06
C GLN A 10 -41.95 -39.97 2.63
N GLN A 11 -42.89 -39.28 1.97
CA GLN A 11 -42.58 -38.46 0.78
C GLN A 11 -43.08 -37.02 0.95
N ARG A 12 -42.67 -36.42 2.06
CA ARG A 12 -42.52 -34.96 2.16
C ARG A 12 -41.09 -34.64 2.58
N ALA A 13 -40.13 -35.16 1.81
CA ALA A 13 -38.78 -34.61 1.80
C ALA A 13 -38.89 -33.21 1.19
N GLY A 14 -39.15 -32.23 2.06
CA GLY A 14 -39.12 -30.83 1.69
C GLY A 14 -37.82 -30.56 0.98
N ALA A 15 -37.91 -30.00 -0.23
CA ALA A 15 -36.81 -29.29 -0.87
C ALA A 15 -36.43 -28.14 0.07
N ALA A 16 -35.64 -28.43 1.09
CA ALA A 16 -34.98 -27.45 1.91
C ALA A 16 -34.05 -26.72 0.95
N ALA A 17 -34.53 -25.60 0.41
CA ALA A 17 -33.74 -24.70 -0.40
C ALA A 17 -32.46 -24.41 0.38
N THR A 18 -31.37 -25.06 -0.02
CA THR A 18 -30.06 -24.87 0.59
C THR A 18 -29.70 -23.42 0.32
N VAL A 19 -29.82 -22.57 1.33
CA VAL A 19 -29.40 -21.17 1.21
C VAL A 19 -27.93 -21.20 0.79
N PRO A 20 -27.57 -20.67 -0.38
CA PRO A 20 -26.22 -20.81 -0.90
C PRO A 20 -25.25 -20.14 0.08
N PHE A 21 -24.21 -20.87 0.46
CA PHE A 21 -23.13 -20.31 1.27
C PHE A 21 -22.36 -19.29 0.43
N GLU A 22 -22.18 -18.07 0.95
CA GLU A 22 -21.33 -17.05 0.33
C GLU A 22 -20.04 -16.89 1.15
N LEU A 23 -18.89 -16.94 0.47
CA LEU A 23 -17.60 -16.65 1.08
C LEU A 23 -17.47 -15.14 1.34
N CYS A 24 -17.27 -14.77 2.60
CA CYS A 24 -16.93 -13.41 2.95
C CYS A 24 -15.41 -13.20 2.92
N LYS A 25 -14.93 -12.30 2.05
CA LYS A 25 -13.50 -11.92 1.97
C LYS A 25 -12.93 -11.34 3.27
N VAL A 26 -13.77 -10.72 4.10
CA VAL A 26 -13.35 -10.08 5.35
C VAL A 26 -13.28 -11.06 6.51
N CYS A 27 -14.29 -11.94 6.63
CA CYS A 27 -14.29 -12.98 7.65
C CYS A 27 -13.37 -14.15 7.29
N ASN A 28 -13.10 -14.35 6.00
CA ASN A 28 -12.51 -15.56 5.44
C ASN A 28 -13.29 -16.84 5.82
N LEU A 29 -14.62 -16.74 5.82
CA LEU A 29 -15.54 -17.82 6.20
C LEU A 29 -16.73 -17.90 5.23
N ASN A 30 -17.23 -19.11 5.02
CA ASN A 30 -18.47 -19.37 4.29
C ASN A 30 -19.67 -19.13 5.20
N HIS A 31 -20.51 -18.14 4.89
CA HIS A 31 -21.71 -17.84 5.67
C HIS A 31 -22.98 -18.26 4.93
N ASN A 32 -23.92 -18.87 5.64
CA ASN A 32 -25.31 -19.07 5.19
C ASN A 32 -26.25 -17.93 5.64
N GLN A 33 -25.72 -16.94 6.35
CA GLN A 33 -26.49 -15.83 6.94
C GLN A 33 -26.70 -14.65 5.96
N GLY A 34 -26.29 -14.80 4.70
CA GLY A 34 -26.36 -13.76 3.67
C GLY A 34 -25.69 -12.45 4.13
N ARG A 35 -26.22 -11.30 3.71
CA ARG A 35 -25.65 -9.98 4.05
C ARG A 35 -25.75 -9.58 5.53
N LYS A 36 -26.53 -10.28 6.35
CA LYS A 36 -26.72 -9.94 7.77
C LYS A 36 -25.43 -10.10 8.58
N HIS A 37 -24.52 -10.98 8.15
CA HIS A 37 -23.29 -11.24 8.91
C HIS A 37 -22.37 -10.03 9.05
N ARG A 38 -22.49 -9.05 8.13
CA ARG A 38 -21.78 -7.77 8.15
C ARG A 38 -21.93 -7.01 9.49
N TYR A 39 -23.05 -7.21 10.19
CA TYR A 39 -23.34 -6.48 11.43
C TYR A 39 -22.86 -7.22 12.68
N PHE A 40 -22.36 -8.46 12.55
CA PHE A 40 -21.86 -9.20 13.71
C PHE A 40 -20.53 -8.65 14.19
N PRO A 41 -20.28 -8.68 15.52
CA PRO A 41 -19.09 -8.09 16.12
C PRO A 41 -17.78 -8.70 15.56
N ASN A 42 -17.80 -10.00 15.24
CA ASN A 42 -16.64 -10.68 14.64
C ASN A 42 -16.30 -10.10 13.26
N HIS A 43 -17.32 -9.87 12.43
CA HIS A 43 -17.13 -9.24 11.12
C HIS A 43 -16.64 -7.81 11.26
N VAL A 44 -17.27 -7.01 12.13
CA VAL A 44 -16.88 -5.61 12.36
C VAL A 44 -15.41 -5.52 12.83
N LYS A 45 -14.99 -6.40 13.74
CA LYS A 45 -13.60 -6.48 14.21
C LYS A 45 -12.63 -6.91 13.12
N ALA A 46 -13.00 -7.91 12.32
CA ALA A 46 -12.20 -8.36 11.18
C ALA A 46 -12.05 -7.26 10.12
N LEU A 47 -13.15 -6.58 9.79
CA LEU A 47 -13.18 -5.46 8.86
C LEU A 47 -12.31 -4.30 9.35
N SER A 48 -12.42 -3.94 10.62
CA SER A 48 -11.59 -2.88 11.22
C SER A 48 -10.10 -3.19 11.07
N ARG A 49 -9.69 -4.42 11.44
CA ARG A 49 -8.30 -4.88 11.26
C ARG A 49 -7.87 -4.87 9.80
N PHE A 50 -8.73 -5.33 8.90
CA PHE A 50 -8.47 -5.34 7.46
C PHE A 50 -8.20 -3.94 6.93
N LEU A 51 -9.07 -2.98 7.26
CA LEU A 51 -8.96 -1.59 6.86
C LEU A 51 -7.73 -0.91 7.47
N SER A 52 -7.45 -1.12 8.75
CA SER A 52 -6.26 -0.54 9.41
C SER A 52 -4.95 -1.00 8.78
N ARG A 53 -4.84 -2.27 8.39
CA ARG A 53 -3.65 -2.77 7.68
C ARG A 53 -3.43 -2.04 6.35
N PHE A 54 -4.50 -1.78 5.62
CA PHE A 54 -4.40 -1.03 4.37
C PHE A 54 -4.09 0.46 4.62
N GLN A 55 -4.67 1.07 5.67
CA GLN A 55 -4.33 2.44 6.07
C GLN A 55 -2.83 2.60 6.39
N GLY A 56 -2.21 1.61 7.05
CA GLY A 56 -0.76 1.63 7.31
C GLY A 56 0.08 1.64 6.01
N LYS A 57 -0.31 0.88 4.99
CA LYS A 57 0.35 0.95 3.68
C LYS A 57 0.13 2.31 3.00
N LEU A 58 -1.07 2.89 3.15
CA LEU A 58 -1.38 4.20 2.59
C LEU A 58 -0.63 5.34 3.29
N SER A 59 -0.30 5.22 4.58
CA SER A 59 0.51 6.25 5.24
C SER A 59 1.90 6.36 4.63
N ASP A 60 2.52 5.23 4.27
CA ASP A 60 3.80 5.21 3.58
C ASP A 60 3.69 5.88 2.20
N LEU A 61 2.64 5.55 1.45
CA LEU A 61 2.38 6.18 0.14
C LEU A 61 2.09 7.68 0.27
N ARG A 62 1.36 8.10 1.29
CA ARG A 62 1.09 9.53 1.57
C ARG A 62 2.37 10.29 1.95
N PHE A 63 3.36 9.62 2.52
CA PHE A 63 4.67 10.23 2.74
C PHE A 63 5.35 10.55 1.39
N PHE A 64 5.37 9.60 0.44
CA PHE A 64 5.93 9.83 -0.90
C PHE A 64 5.09 10.79 -1.76
N LEU A 65 3.77 10.84 -1.53
CA LEU A 65 2.89 11.83 -2.14
C LEU A 65 3.26 13.26 -1.70
N LYS A 66 3.73 13.44 -0.47
CA LYS A 66 4.20 14.74 0.04
C LYS A 66 5.65 15.01 -0.35
N ASN A 67 6.48 13.99 -0.38
CA ASN A 67 7.93 14.05 -0.60
C ASN A 67 8.32 13.13 -1.77
N PRO A 68 8.11 13.56 -3.04
CA PRO A 68 8.51 12.75 -4.18
C PRO A 68 10.02 12.52 -4.17
N SER A 69 10.42 11.27 -4.38
CA SER A 69 11.82 10.87 -4.46
C SER A 69 12.06 10.09 -5.77
N PRO A 70 13.20 10.29 -6.44
CA PRO A 70 13.55 9.50 -7.61
C PRO A 70 13.67 8.01 -7.28
N LEU A 71 13.10 7.16 -8.12
CA LEU A 71 13.21 5.71 -7.98
C LEU A 71 14.49 5.24 -8.65
N ARG A 72 15.36 4.59 -7.88
CA ARG A 72 16.53 3.92 -8.45
C ARG A 72 16.10 2.61 -9.11
N PRO A 73 16.58 2.28 -10.34
CA PRO A 73 16.18 1.07 -11.06
C PRO A 73 16.35 -0.23 -10.24
N GLU A 74 17.36 -0.30 -9.39
CA GLU A 74 17.67 -1.47 -8.55
C GLU A 74 16.60 -1.71 -7.45
N HIS A 75 15.75 -0.72 -7.21
CA HIS A 75 14.67 -0.76 -6.22
C HIS A 75 13.29 -0.87 -6.85
N ALA A 76 13.15 -0.73 -8.17
CA ALA A 76 11.86 -0.78 -8.87
C ALA A 76 11.13 -2.11 -8.63
N ALA A 77 11.84 -3.24 -8.70
CA ALA A 77 11.24 -4.57 -8.47
C ALA A 77 10.71 -4.79 -7.03
N ARG A 78 11.21 -4.02 -6.06
CA ARG A 78 10.78 -4.10 -4.65
C ARG A 78 9.62 -3.15 -4.34
N ASN A 79 9.38 -2.18 -5.20
CA ASN A 79 8.32 -1.20 -5.03
C ASN A 79 7.04 -1.73 -5.68
N ARG A 80 6.29 -2.52 -4.90
CA ARG A 80 5.05 -3.17 -5.33
C ARG A 80 3.94 -2.92 -4.31
N LEU A 81 2.77 -2.53 -4.77
CA LEU A 81 1.58 -2.36 -3.95
C LEU A 81 0.55 -3.44 -4.30
N TRP A 82 0.24 -4.29 -3.32
CA TRP A 82 -0.97 -5.12 -3.38
C TRP A 82 -2.20 -4.29 -2.96
N CYS A 83 -3.06 -3.97 -3.92
CA CYS A 83 -4.34 -3.31 -3.67
C CYS A 83 -5.44 -4.34 -3.40
N VAL A 84 -5.89 -4.40 -2.14
CA VAL A 84 -6.90 -5.36 -1.68
C VAL A 84 -8.32 -5.07 -2.19
N PHE A 85 -8.59 -3.84 -2.64
CA PHE A 85 -9.90 -3.48 -3.17
C PHE A 85 -10.05 -3.89 -4.64
N CYS A 86 -8.95 -3.79 -5.38
CA CYS A 86 -8.86 -4.15 -6.79
C CYS A 86 -8.39 -5.59 -7.02
N ASP A 87 -7.96 -6.31 -5.98
CA ASP A 87 -7.27 -7.61 -6.06
C ASP A 87 -6.15 -7.61 -7.10
N ALA A 88 -5.37 -6.52 -7.11
CA ALA A 88 -4.35 -6.25 -8.12
C ALA A 88 -3.00 -5.99 -7.47
N ASP A 89 -1.95 -6.48 -8.13
CA ASP A 89 -0.57 -6.15 -7.81
C ASP A 89 -0.09 -5.01 -8.74
N VAL A 90 0.26 -3.87 -8.14
CA VAL A 90 0.72 -2.67 -8.84
C VAL A 90 2.24 -2.62 -8.74
N SER A 91 2.92 -2.82 -9.85
CA SER A 91 4.39 -2.82 -9.95
C SER A 91 4.91 -1.51 -10.54
N GLU A 92 5.99 -0.99 -9.97
CA GLU A 92 6.60 0.30 -10.36
C GLU A 92 7.67 0.16 -11.46
N LEU A 93 7.43 -0.73 -12.42
CA LEU A 93 8.42 -1.02 -13.46
C LEU A 93 8.45 0.12 -14.49
N GLY A 94 9.54 0.88 -14.49
CA GLY A 94 9.75 1.98 -15.44
C GLY A 94 9.33 3.36 -14.92
N SER A 95 8.91 3.44 -13.66
CA SER A 95 8.57 4.71 -13.02
C SER A 95 9.82 5.49 -12.60
N ALA A 96 9.84 6.81 -12.87
CA ALA A 96 10.96 7.69 -12.52
C ALA A 96 10.96 8.07 -11.03
N PHE A 97 9.80 8.01 -10.37
CA PHE A 97 9.60 8.36 -8.97
C PHE A 97 9.10 7.16 -8.17
N VAL A 98 9.41 7.15 -6.89
CA VAL A 98 8.96 6.11 -5.96
C VAL A 98 7.44 6.16 -5.82
N CYS A 99 6.79 5.01 -6.03
CA CYS A 99 5.34 4.80 -5.85
C CYS A 99 4.47 5.58 -6.82
N SER A 100 4.99 5.92 -8.00
CA SER A 100 4.27 6.64 -9.04
C SER A 100 3.04 5.86 -9.52
N ASP A 101 3.22 4.61 -9.93
CA ASP A 101 2.12 3.79 -10.46
C ASP A 101 1.07 3.47 -9.38
N ALA A 102 1.50 3.29 -8.14
CA ALA A 102 0.65 3.14 -6.96
C ALA A 102 -0.16 4.41 -6.67
N ILE A 103 0.45 5.59 -6.78
CA ILE A 103 -0.24 6.88 -6.60
C ILE A 103 -1.29 7.06 -7.70
N TYR A 104 -0.95 6.80 -8.97
CA TYR A 104 -1.91 6.85 -10.07
C TYR A 104 -3.05 5.84 -9.90
N HIS A 105 -2.73 4.60 -9.48
CA HIS A 105 -3.72 3.58 -9.20
C HIS A 105 -4.74 4.04 -8.15
N LEU A 106 -4.28 4.60 -7.03
CA LEU A 106 -5.14 5.04 -5.92
C LEU A 106 -5.96 6.30 -6.25
N ALA A 107 -5.53 7.09 -7.22
CA ALA A 107 -6.28 8.23 -7.75
C ALA A 107 -7.23 7.84 -8.90
N SER A 108 -7.09 6.64 -9.47
CA SER A 108 -7.89 6.19 -10.60
C SER A 108 -9.37 6.06 -10.24
N SER A 109 -10.24 6.37 -11.22
CA SER A 109 -11.68 6.21 -11.07
C SER A 109 -12.07 4.74 -10.83
N GLU A 110 -11.29 3.79 -11.37
CA GLU A 110 -11.53 2.36 -11.23
C GLU A 110 -11.29 1.89 -9.79
N HIS A 111 -10.20 2.33 -9.16
CA HIS A 111 -9.97 2.08 -7.73
C HIS A 111 -11.10 2.63 -6.87
N VAL A 112 -11.55 3.87 -7.14
CA VAL A 112 -12.64 4.49 -6.37
C VAL A 112 -13.96 3.70 -6.52
N LYS A 113 -14.26 3.16 -7.70
CA LYS A 113 -15.43 2.29 -7.90
C LYS A 113 -15.31 1.00 -7.10
N HIS A 114 -14.18 0.30 -7.19
CA HIS A 114 -13.95 -0.94 -6.44
C HIS A 114 -13.99 -0.72 -4.93
N LEU A 115 -13.39 0.37 -4.45
CA LEU A 115 -13.43 0.79 -3.06
C LEU A 115 -14.86 1.04 -2.57
N LYS A 116 -15.64 1.85 -3.31
CA LYS A 116 -17.05 2.12 -2.97
C LYS A 116 -17.87 0.83 -2.94
N HIS A 117 -17.69 -0.04 -3.94
CA HIS A 117 -18.36 -1.33 -3.99
C HIS A 117 -17.95 -2.23 -2.81
N PHE A 118 -16.67 -2.27 -2.44
CA PHE A 118 -16.19 -3.02 -1.29
C PHE A 118 -16.81 -2.53 0.02
N LEU A 119 -16.82 -1.22 0.25
CA LEU A 119 -17.42 -0.61 1.45
C LEU A 119 -18.94 -0.80 1.48
N TRP A 120 -19.60 -0.84 0.32
CA TRP A 120 -21.02 -1.15 0.19
C TRP A 120 -21.36 -2.64 0.33
N LYS A 121 -20.44 -3.56 -0.03
CA LYS A 121 -20.62 -5.02 0.11
C LYS A 121 -20.23 -5.57 1.49
N TYR A 122 -19.04 -5.22 2.01
CA TYR A 122 -18.49 -5.79 3.24
C TYR A 122 -18.64 -4.92 4.49
N GLY A 123 -18.47 -3.60 4.40
CA GLY A 123 -18.93 -2.66 5.42
C GLY A 123 -17.96 -1.51 5.51
N GLY A 124 -18.10 -0.67 6.53
CA GLY A 124 -17.02 0.24 6.91
C GLY A 124 -17.26 1.70 6.58
N GLY A 125 -18.49 2.07 6.22
CA GLY A 125 -18.91 3.47 6.05
C GLY A 125 -18.45 4.07 4.71
N MET A 126 -19.39 4.67 3.99
CA MET A 126 -19.07 5.36 2.72
C MET A 126 -18.38 6.71 2.94
N ASP A 127 -18.47 7.25 4.15
CA ASP A 127 -17.75 8.44 4.63
C ASP A 127 -16.23 8.26 4.63
N ARG A 128 -15.74 7.02 4.60
CA ARG A 128 -14.30 6.72 4.67
C ARG A 128 -13.63 6.54 3.31
N VAL A 129 -14.34 6.71 2.19
CA VAL A 129 -13.78 6.54 0.84
C VAL A 129 -12.51 7.38 0.66
N ASP A 130 -12.54 8.66 1.04
CA ASP A 130 -11.40 9.57 0.91
C ASP A 130 -10.19 9.18 1.76
N SER A 131 -10.41 8.39 2.81
CA SER A 131 -9.30 7.84 3.61
C SER A 131 -8.50 6.77 2.86
N PHE A 132 -9.05 6.22 1.78
CA PHE A 132 -8.49 5.10 1.01
C PHE A 132 -8.19 5.41 -0.46
N SER A 133 -8.51 6.62 -0.92
CA SER A 133 -8.18 7.13 -2.25
C SER A 133 -7.23 8.32 -2.17
N ILE A 134 -6.65 8.68 -3.31
CA ILE A 134 -5.91 9.93 -3.48
C ILE A 134 -6.80 10.89 -4.26
N SER A 135 -6.93 12.13 -3.77
CA SER A 135 -7.71 13.15 -4.47
C SER A 135 -6.98 13.62 -5.71
N GLU A 136 -7.72 14.04 -6.74
CA GLU A 136 -7.13 14.64 -7.95
C GLU A 136 -6.29 15.89 -7.59
N ALA A 137 -6.74 16.67 -6.61
CA ALA A 137 -5.99 17.84 -6.13
C ALA A 137 -4.63 17.46 -5.53
N ASP A 138 -4.53 16.35 -4.81
CA ASP A 138 -3.26 15.89 -4.25
C ASP A 138 -2.36 15.25 -5.31
N LEU A 139 -2.96 14.56 -6.29
CA LEU A 139 -2.24 14.05 -7.45
C LEU A 139 -1.57 15.19 -8.22
N LEU A 140 -2.32 16.24 -8.58
CA LEU A 140 -1.80 17.40 -9.30
C LEU A 140 -0.68 18.13 -8.53
N LYS A 141 -0.77 18.21 -7.20
CA LYS A 141 0.30 18.78 -6.37
C LYS A 141 1.56 17.92 -6.41
N TRP A 142 1.40 16.60 -6.39
CA TRP A 142 2.52 15.67 -6.47
C TRP A 142 3.20 15.73 -7.85
N GLU A 143 2.42 15.73 -8.93
CA GLU A 143 2.95 15.87 -10.30
C GLU A 143 3.77 17.15 -10.48
N LYS A 144 3.27 18.30 -10.00
CA LYS A 144 4.01 19.57 -10.02
C LYS A 144 5.36 19.47 -9.30
N LYS A 145 5.41 18.79 -8.16
CA LYS A 145 6.68 18.58 -7.43
C LYS A 145 7.62 17.65 -8.19
N CYS A 146 7.10 16.60 -8.82
CA CYS A 146 7.89 15.71 -9.67
C CYS A 146 8.51 16.47 -10.86
N GLU A 147 7.75 17.34 -11.53
CA GLU A 147 8.29 18.16 -12.64
C GLU A 147 9.43 19.09 -12.19
N VAL A 148 9.28 19.75 -11.05
CA VAL A 148 10.37 20.57 -10.47
C VAL A 148 11.63 19.74 -10.23
N LEU A 149 11.48 18.52 -9.70
CA LEU A 149 12.61 17.62 -9.44
C LEU A 149 13.26 17.09 -10.73
N LYS A 150 12.47 16.82 -11.78
CA LYS A 150 13.00 16.42 -13.10
C LYS A 150 13.85 17.53 -13.71
N VAL A 151 13.47 18.80 -13.55
CA VAL A 151 14.23 19.95 -14.07
C VAL A 151 15.48 20.25 -13.23
N ALA A 152 15.46 19.96 -11.92
CA ALA A 152 16.60 20.16 -11.04
C ALA A 152 17.69 19.08 -11.19
N ALA A 153 17.34 17.86 -11.61
CA ALA A 153 18.28 16.75 -11.74
C ALA A 153 19.40 16.96 -12.79
N PRO A 154 19.17 17.57 -13.97
CA PRO A 154 20.22 17.90 -14.94
C PRO A 154 21.19 19.01 -14.49
N ILE A 155 20.80 19.89 -13.56
CA ILE A 155 21.58 21.10 -13.24
C ILE A 155 22.87 20.77 -12.45
N LEU A 156 23.01 19.53 -11.95
CA LEU A 156 24.21 19.06 -11.23
C LEU A 156 25.30 18.46 -12.14
N CYS A 157 25.08 18.34 -13.46
CA CYS A 157 26.00 17.62 -14.34
C CYS A 157 26.39 18.32 -15.66
N ASP A 158 26.23 19.64 -15.78
CA ASP A 158 26.71 20.38 -16.96
C ASP A 158 27.64 21.54 -16.61
N LYS A 159 28.91 21.22 -16.32
CA LYS A 159 30.10 21.96 -16.77
C LYS A 159 31.29 20.98 -16.82
N ASP A 160 31.72 20.55 -18.01
CA ASP A 160 32.80 21.25 -18.72
C ASP A 160 33.07 20.65 -20.11
N SER A 161 33.51 21.52 -21.01
CA SER A 161 33.77 21.28 -22.42
C SER A 161 35.27 21.16 -22.71
N GLY A 162 35.66 20.10 -23.44
CA GLY A 162 36.81 20.12 -24.36
C GLY A 162 38.14 19.48 -23.92
N GLY A 163 38.57 18.42 -24.62
CA GLY A 163 39.98 18.02 -24.78
C GLY A 163 40.38 16.61 -24.29
N PRO A 164 41.28 15.87 -24.97
CA PRO A 164 41.26 14.40 -24.93
C PRO A 164 42.34 13.70 -24.06
N ARG A 165 42.00 12.45 -23.69
CA ARG A 165 42.86 11.26 -23.51
C ARG A 165 43.76 11.20 -22.24
N SER A 166 43.42 10.30 -21.31
CA SER A 166 44.24 9.13 -20.90
C SER A 166 43.65 8.45 -19.67
N SER A 167 43.58 7.11 -19.69
CA SER A 167 43.16 6.26 -18.59
C SER A 167 43.93 6.53 -17.30
N LYS A 168 43.21 6.70 -16.18
CA LYS A 168 43.40 6.02 -14.87
C LYS A 168 42.42 6.57 -13.83
N GLU A 169 41.90 5.65 -13.03
CA GLU A 169 41.23 5.81 -11.73
C GLU A 169 39.92 6.61 -11.66
N MET A 170 38.83 5.85 -11.50
CA MET A 170 37.57 6.31 -10.96
C MET A 170 37.75 6.58 -9.46
N ARG A 171 37.71 7.86 -9.06
CA ARG A 171 37.52 8.28 -7.67
C ARG A 171 36.23 9.08 -7.59
N CYS A 172 35.27 8.60 -6.80
CA CYS A 172 34.05 9.35 -6.46
C CYS A 172 34.45 10.54 -5.57
N PRO A 173 34.08 11.79 -5.91
CA PRO A 173 34.32 12.92 -5.03
C PRO A 173 33.22 12.95 -3.96
N LEU A 174 33.51 12.35 -2.81
CA LEU A 174 32.79 12.57 -1.56
C LEU A 174 33.65 13.46 -0.66
N ASP A 175 34.14 14.59 -1.17
CA ASP A 175 34.91 15.58 -0.42
C ASP A 175 34.59 16.99 -0.93
N LEU A 176 33.37 17.49 -0.68
CA LEU A 176 33.13 18.93 -0.54
C LEU A 176 31.78 19.19 0.15
N LEU A 177 31.72 18.93 1.45
CA LEU A 177 30.70 19.52 2.32
C LEU A 177 31.40 20.22 3.48
N GLY A 178 32.11 21.29 3.14
CA GLY A 178 32.50 22.34 4.07
C GLY A 178 31.49 23.48 4.00
N ASP A 179 30.96 23.80 5.17
CA ASP A 179 30.24 25.03 5.54
C ASP A 179 28.73 25.19 5.27
N LEU A 180 28.04 25.35 6.42
CA LEU A 180 26.84 26.17 6.75
C LEU A 180 25.48 25.46 6.90
N PRO A 181 24.60 25.95 7.80
CA PRO A 181 24.72 26.04 9.25
C PRO A 181 23.69 25.17 10.01
N GLU A 182 23.95 24.99 11.30
CA GLU A 182 23.10 24.43 12.36
C GLU A 182 21.57 24.57 12.14
N LEU A 183 20.88 23.44 11.98
CA LEU A 183 19.43 23.33 12.13
C LEU A 183 19.08 22.54 13.41
N PRO A 184 18.09 23.00 14.18
CA PRO A 184 17.93 22.65 15.59
C PRO A 184 17.52 21.18 15.82
N MET A 185 18.06 20.64 16.93
CA MET A 185 18.00 19.30 17.52
C MET A 185 16.65 18.57 17.61
N LEU A 186 15.55 19.09 17.05
CA LEU A 186 14.22 18.47 17.14
C LEU A 186 13.97 17.36 16.10
N ILE A 187 14.87 17.16 15.14
CA ILE A 187 14.80 16.02 14.21
C ILE A 187 15.26 14.72 14.90
N LEU A 188 16.03 14.79 15.98
CA LEU A 188 16.57 13.61 16.66
C LEU A 188 15.55 12.88 17.56
N PHE A 189 14.49 13.55 18.02
CA PHE A 189 13.50 12.94 18.93
C PHE A 189 12.50 12.01 18.23
N VAL A 190 12.33 12.09 16.91
CA VAL A 190 11.39 11.22 16.18
C VAL A 190 11.95 9.81 15.97
N LEU A 191 13.27 9.61 16.08
CA LEU A 191 13.92 8.34 15.75
C LEU A 191 13.98 7.32 16.90
N VAL A 192 13.74 7.71 18.15
CA VAL A 192 13.91 6.78 19.29
C VAL A 192 12.62 6.07 19.70
N SER A 193 11.43 6.59 19.35
CA SER A 193 10.17 5.99 19.81
C SER A 193 9.60 4.84 18.94
N PHE A 194 10.18 4.55 17.79
CA PHE A 194 9.66 3.49 16.88
C PHE A 194 10.16 2.08 17.18
N CYS A 195 11.08 1.90 18.14
CA CYS A 195 11.84 0.65 18.28
C CYS A 195 11.17 -0.45 19.12
N HIS A 196 10.07 -0.20 19.84
CA HIS A 196 9.63 -1.12 20.90
C HIS A 196 8.36 -1.97 20.68
N GLN A 197 7.78 -2.06 19.47
CA GLN A 197 6.54 -2.85 19.31
C GLN A 197 6.31 -3.51 17.94
N TRP A 198 7.33 -4.13 17.34
CA TRP A 198 7.13 -4.91 16.11
C TRP A 198 7.43 -6.39 16.34
N ASP A 199 6.37 -7.11 16.70
CA ASP A 199 6.35 -8.57 16.71
C ASP A 199 6.31 -9.11 15.27
N CYS A 200 7.10 -10.16 15.05
CA CYS A 200 7.47 -10.70 13.75
C CYS A 200 6.29 -11.31 12.99
N SER A 201 6.05 -10.86 11.74
CA SER A 201 5.73 -11.66 10.54
C SER A 201 4.99 -10.81 9.51
N THR A 202 5.69 -10.23 8.53
CA THR A 202 5.26 -9.98 7.12
C THR A 202 6.17 -8.91 6.50
N ILE A 203 7.06 -9.36 5.60
CA ILE A 203 7.71 -8.64 4.48
C ILE A 203 8.52 -7.37 4.82
N ARG A 204 9.84 -7.58 4.88
CA ARG A 204 10.92 -6.56 4.90
C ARG A 204 10.85 -5.64 3.67
N VAL A 205 10.56 -4.36 3.88
CA VAL A 205 11.32 -3.30 3.21
C VAL A 205 12.54 -3.04 4.08
N SER A 206 13.61 -3.81 3.85
CA SER A 206 14.91 -3.52 4.48
C SER A 206 15.50 -2.26 3.86
N LEU A 207 15.26 -1.11 4.47
CA LEU A 207 16.16 0.03 4.39
C LEU A 207 17.36 -0.30 5.31
N MET A 208 18.36 -0.96 4.73
CA MET A 208 19.67 -1.11 5.35
C MET A 208 20.48 0.16 5.08
N TYR A 209 20.42 1.12 6.00
CA TYR A 209 21.54 2.04 6.21
C TYR A 209 22.55 1.30 7.09
N LYS A 210 23.68 0.88 6.52
CA LYS A 210 24.83 0.37 7.28
C LYS A 210 25.57 1.56 7.91
N PRO A 211 25.84 1.60 9.23
CA PRO A 211 26.82 2.51 9.78
C PRO A 211 28.23 2.00 9.42
N LEU A 212 29.10 2.91 8.97
CA LEU A 212 30.52 2.65 8.80
C LEU A 212 31.14 2.60 10.21
N GLU A 213 31.63 1.44 10.64
CA GLU A 213 32.49 1.34 11.82
C GLU A 213 33.90 1.82 11.43
N ALA A 214 34.44 2.74 12.22
CA ALA A 214 35.83 3.19 12.14
C ALA A 214 36.64 2.49 13.23
N THR A 215 37.69 1.78 12.81
CA THR A 215 38.87 1.43 13.63
C THR A 215 39.81 2.60 13.73
#